data_AF-A0A9W8U3V9-F1
#
_entry.id   AF-A0A9W8U3V9-F1
#
_cell.length_a   1.000
_cell.length_b   1.000
_cell.length_c   1.000
_cell.angle_alpha   90.00
_cell.angle_beta   90.00
_cell.angle_gamma   90.00
#
_symmetry.space_group_name_H-M   'P 1'
#
loop_
_entity.id
_entity.type
_entity.pdbx_description
1 polymer ?
#
loop_
_entity_poly.entity_id
_entity_poly.type
_entity_poly.pdbx_seq_one_letter_code
_entity_poly.pdbx_strand_id
1 'polypeptide(L)'
;MPCFEGLIHNPYDSQFQDLLFTLNCFEGYAKFRIHWDSSLASFDEVIVELGSAFRLFDKESRNFQTEELPREQQARTRHNSAAKGTHTTAHPKTRCFNNSTAKTHFLGNYPGSVRYFGTLDGTSTKTAESEHKRVKKFYARTNKNQYASQVARHENRSRFLRKVCRQVPRNSLPMKKHIALGPEDIEGLPPTDPSLRYHMGNGKRYFEDIPSFIQNHKGDLAMLDFYKKLKSHVLSQLLDDDGSIEYTSADHSAVLFENNRLYRHKVVRINYTTYDLRRNQDSINPRTHPHIMVLSPEGSDHPFTYGRVIGILHANARIQWVSGSRLVPTSGFKRVDFLWVRWFRYDTSFAAGWKAKRLHRIQFYDGWDSLAFGFLDPASIVRGIHLIPAFQWGAAGASNDSDTESDEAPMVPEYLPSDSIARQYETLSINGVSEVETEDWAYQYVNIFVDRDIFNLFRGGGIGHQHIRCHLKAFAEDAGLNDQTLPHYNANWETDSESSEEDEDGSDLDDGSELGALGSEDEEDAGDDLETDSDVEPQGPGPEDEEALDDDDLGF
;
A
#
# COMPACT_ATOMS: atom_id res chain seq x y z
N MET A 1 0.19 -7.98 -8.31
CA MET A 1 0.72 -9.35 -8.18
C MET A 1 -0.38 -10.32 -7.70
N PRO A 2 -1.04 -10.13 -6.55
CA PRO A 2 -2.05 -11.11 -6.06
C PRO A 2 -3.23 -11.38 -7.00
N CYS A 3 -3.61 -10.41 -7.83
CA CYS A 3 -4.65 -10.58 -8.85
C CYS A 3 -4.32 -11.63 -9.93
N PHE A 4 -3.05 -12.03 -10.07
CA PHE A 4 -2.61 -13.03 -11.04
C PHE A 4 -2.42 -14.41 -10.43
N GLU A 5 -2.47 -14.55 -9.11
CA GLU A 5 -2.27 -15.83 -8.44
C GLU A 5 -3.37 -16.81 -8.83
N GLY A 6 -2.99 -17.99 -9.31
CA GLY A 6 -3.93 -19.04 -9.72
C GLY A 6 -4.68 -18.76 -11.03
N LEU A 7 -4.44 -17.63 -11.71
CA LEU A 7 -5.01 -17.36 -13.03
C LEU A 7 -4.36 -18.18 -14.14
N ILE A 8 -3.08 -18.51 -13.98
CA ILE A 8 -2.34 -19.33 -14.94
C ILE A 8 -2.26 -20.75 -14.38
N HIS A 9 -2.38 -21.77 -15.23
CA HIS A 9 -2.26 -23.16 -14.77
C HIS A 9 -0.82 -23.48 -14.37
N ASN A 10 -0.67 -24.33 -13.35
CA ASN A 10 0.63 -24.88 -12.98
C ASN A 10 1.24 -25.68 -14.16
N PRO A 11 2.57 -25.63 -14.36
CA PRO A 11 3.61 -25.04 -13.49
C PRO A 11 3.92 -23.55 -13.75
N TYR A 12 3.21 -22.88 -14.66
CA TYR A 12 3.57 -21.53 -15.12
C TYR A 12 3.18 -20.42 -14.14
N ASP A 13 2.19 -20.64 -13.27
CA ASP A 13 1.76 -19.65 -12.27
C ASP A 13 2.92 -19.20 -11.39
N SER A 14 3.66 -20.15 -10.81
CA SER A 14 4.79 -19.84 -9.93
C SER A 14 5.87 -19.02 -10.64
N GLN A 15 6.17 -19.36 -11.90
CA GLN A 15 7.18 -18.64 -12.69
C GLN A 15 6.71 -17.22 -13.01
N PHE A 16 5.41 -17.05 -13.29
CA PHE A 16 4.83 -15.74 -13.56
C PHE A 16 4.81 -14.86 -12.30
N GLN A 17 4.45 -15.43 -11.15
CA GLN A 17 4.53 -14.74 -9.87
C GLN A 17 5.98 -14.33 -9.53
N ASP A 18 6.96 -15.19 -9.78
CA ASP A 18 8.39 -14.88 -9.59
C ASP A 18 8.84 -13.72 -10.48
N LEU A 19 8.43 -13.72 -11.76
CA LEU A 19 8.71 -12.63 -12.70
C LEU A 19 8.07 -11.32 -12.22
N LEU A 20 6.80 -11.34 -11.81
CA LEU A 20 6.11 -10.16 -11.28
C LEU A 20 6.78 -9.63 -10.02
N PHE A 21 7.20 -10.51 -9.11
CA PHE A 21 7.91 -10.10 -7.90
C PHE A 21 9.25 -9.42 -8.26
N THR A 22 10.06 -10.05 -9.12
CA THR A 22 11.35 -9.48 -9.55
C THR A 22 11.16 -8.15 -10.32
N LEU A 23 10.11 -8.01 -11.13
CA LEU A 23 9.75 -6.73 -11.76
C LEU A 23 9.41 -5.66 -10.73
N ASN A 24 8.64 -6.00 -9.70
CA ASN A 24 8.32 -5.06 -8.63
C ASN A 24 9.57 -4.68 -7.83
N CYS A 25 10.51 -5.61 -7.61
CA CYS A 25 11.81 -5.30 -7.01
C CYS A 25 12.62 -4.33 -7.87
N PHE A 26 12.70 -4.56 -9.17
CA PHE A 26 13.37 -3.66 -10.12
C PHE A 26 12.76 -2.25 -10.04
N GLU A 27 11.43 -2.15 -10.12
CA GLU A 27 10.73 -0.87 -10.01
C GLU A 27 10.92 -0.21 -8.64
N GLY A 28 10.99 -1.00 -7.57
CA GLY A 28 11.27 -0.53 -6.22
C GLY A 28 12.63 0.18 -6.15
N TYR A 29 13.69 -0.51 -6.57
CA TYR A 29 15.05 0.06 -6.59
C TYR A 29 15.19 1.21 -7.59
N ALA A 30 14.62 1.10 -8.79
CA ALA A 30 14.68 2.17 -9.80
C ALA A 30 14.05 3.49 -9.32
N LYS A 31 13.11 3.41 -8.36
CA LYS A 31 12.41 4.55 -7.77
C LYS A 31 13.05 5.06 -6.49
N PHE A 32 14.14 4.47 -5.99
CA PHE A 32 14.79 5.00 -4.80
C PHE A 32 15.27 6.44 -5.02
N ARG A 33 15.12 7.26 -3.98
CA ARG A 33 15.59 8.65 -3.89
C ARG A 33 16.97 8.78 -3.32
N ILE A 34 17.39 7.76 -2.57
CA ILE A 34 18.72 7.65 -2.01
C ILE A 34 19.11 6.20 -2.14
N HIS A 35 20.30 5.98 -2.68
CA HIS A 35 20.95 4.69 -2.71
C HIS A 35 22.18 4.71 -1.80
N TRP A 36 22.47 3.56 -1.20
CA TRP A 36 23.73 3.22 -0.56
C TRP A 36 24.28 1.93 -1.20
N ASP A 37 25.53 1.58 -0.89
CA ASP A 37 26.24 0.50 -1.58
C ASP A 37 25.47 -0.82 -1.56
N SER A 38 24.89 -1.20 -0.42
CA SER A 38 24.11 -2.44 -0.31
C SER A 38 22.77 -2.39 -1.05
N SER A 39 22.18 -1.20 -1.28
CA SER A 39 21.00 -1.08 -2.15
C SER A 39 21.38 -1.20 -3.63
N LEU A 40 22.55 -0.69 -4.02
CA LEU A 40 23.04 -0.78 -5.40
C LEU A 40 23.52 -2.19 -5.74
N ALA A 41 24.18 -2.87 -4.80
CA ALA A 41 24.54 -4.27 -4.93
C ALA A 41 23.30 -5.15 -5.14
N SER A 42 22.25 -4.95 -4.33
CA SER A 42 20.97 -5.65 -4.59
C SER A 42 20.31 -5.25 -5.90
N PHE A 43 20.50 -4.01 -6.35
CA PHE A 43 19.93 -3.60 -7.63
C PHE A 43 20.62 -4.32 -8.79
N ASP A 44 21.93 -4.51 -8.74
CA ASP A 44 22.66 -5.34 -9.73
C ASP A 44 22.16 -6.80 -9.70
N GLU A 45 22.01 -7.39 -8.52
CA GLU A 45 21.47 -8.76 -8.35
C GLU A 45 20.09 -8.88 -8.99
N VAL A 46 19.18 -7.94 -8.68
CA VAL A 46 17.82 -7.93 -9.24
C VAL A 46 17.82 -7.78 -10.76
N ILE A 47 18.75 -7.03 -11.35
CA ILE A 47 18.88 -6.93 -12.81
C ILE A 47 19.27 -8.27 -13.43
N VAL A 48 20.23 -8.98 -12.83
CA VAL A 48 20.66 -10.30 -13.30
C VAL A 48 19.51 -11.31 -13.19
N GLU A 49 18.79 -11.28 -12.07
CA GLU A 49 17.59 -12.09 -11.88
C GLU A 49 16.50 -11.75 -12.89
N LEU A 50 16.23 -10.47 -13.13
CA LEU A 50 15.21 -10.00 -14.05
C LEU A 50 15.51 -10.46 -15.48
N GLY A 51 16.77 -10.33 -15.91
CA GLY A 51 17.20 -10.84 -17.21
C GLY A 51 16.99 -12.35 -17.35
N SER A 52 17.25 -13.10 -16.29
CA SER A 52 17.04 -14.55 -16.25
C SER A 52 15.56 -14.91 -16.26
N ALA A 53 14.73 -14.20 -15.51
CA ALA A 53 13.27 -14.38 -15.47
C ALA A 53 12.63 -14.05 -16.82
N PHE A 54 13.06 -12.98 -17.50
CA PHE A 54 12.58 -12.65 -18.84
C PHE A 54 12.98 -13.71 -19.89
N ARG A 55 14.20 -14.24 -19.84
CA ARG A 55 14.62 -15.33 -20.74
C ARG A 55 13.81 -16.61 -20.50
N LEU A 56 13.54 -16.93 -19.23
CA LEU A 56 12.68 -18.06 -18.88
C LEU A 56 11.26 -17.84 -19.40
N PHE A 57 10.68 -16.66 -19.16
CA PHE A 57 9.35 -16.31 -19.64
C PHE A 57 9.26 -16.31 -21.18
N ASP A 58 10.26 -15.82 -21.90
CA ASP A 58 10.32 -15.89 -23.37
C ASP A 58 10.29 -17.34 -23.88
N LYS A 59 11.00 -18.24 -23.18
CA LYS A 59 11.00 -19.67 -23.51
C LYS A 59 9.64 -20.30 -23.23
N GLU A 60 9.08 -20.09 -22.05
CA GLU A 60 7.86 -20.78 -21.59
C GLU A 60 6.59 -20.19 -22.21
N SER A 61 6.57 -18.90 -22.53
CA SER A 61 5.45 -18.23 -23.19
C SER A 61 5.12 -18.82 -24.56
N ARG A 62 6.06 -19.52 -25.21
CA ARG A 62 5.85 -20.21 -26.49
C ARG A 62 4.92 -21.41 -26.41
N ASN A 63 4.68 -21.92 -25.21
CA ASN A 63 3.71 -23.00 -24.97
C ASN A 63 2.26 -22.49 -25.01
N PHE A 64 2.05 -21.18 -24.93
CA PHE A 64 0.73 -20.57 -24.98
C PHE A 64 0.39 -20.15 -26.40
N GLN A 65 -0.78 -20.56 -26.87
CA GLN A 65 -1.34 -20.03 -28.11
C GLN A 65 -1.94 -18.65 -27.84
N THR A 66 -1.17 -17.60 -28.12
CA THR A 66 -1.67 -16.21 -28.05
C THR A 66 -1.85 -15.64 -29.44
N GLU A 67 -2.90 -14.85 -29.65
CA GLU A 67 -3.26 -14.25 -30.93
C GLU A 67 -3.44 -12.74 -30.76
N GLU A 68 -3.34 -12.01 -31.87
CA GLU A 68 -3.64 -10.59 -31.90
C GLU A 68 -5.02 -10.28 -31.31
N LEU A 69 -5.11 -9.19 -30.55
CA LEU A 69 -6.40 -8.68 -30.11
C LEU A 69 -7.23 -8.26 -31.33
N PRO A 70 -8.58 -8.34 -31.28
CA PRO A 70 -9.44 -7.94 -32.40
C PRO A 70 -9.14 -6.52 -32.91
N ARG A 71 -8.72 -5.63 -32.01
CA ARG A 71 -8.32 -4.25 -32.34
C ARG A 71 -7.02 -4.18 -33.15
N GLU A 72 -6.00 -4.94 -32.75
CA GLU A 72 -4.71 -5.01 -33.46
C GLU A 72 -4.90 -5.61 -34.87
N GLN A 73 -5.73 -6.65 -34.97
CA GLN A 73 -6.11 -7.27 -36.23
C GLN A 73 -6.80 -6.25 -37.16
N GLN A 74 -7.73 -5.44 -36.63
CA GLN A 74 -8.41 -4.37 -37.37
C GLN A 74 -7.43 -3.29 -37.84
N ALA A 75 -6.55 -2.81 -36.95
CA ALA A 75 -5.55 -1.79 -37.28
C ALA A 75 -4.62 -2.27 -38.41
N ARG A 76 -4.11 -3.50 -38.30
CA ARG A 76 -3.30 -4.13 -39.36
C ARG A 76 -4.06 -4.26 -40.68
N THR A 77 -5.33 -4.62 -40.62
CA THR A 77 -6.17 -4.76 -41.83
C THR A 77 -6.40 -3.41 -42.49
N ARG A 78 -6.63 -2.33 -41.71
CA ARG A 78 -6.72 -0.96 -42.22
C ARG A 78 -5.40 -0.54 -42.90
N HIS A 79 -4.27 -0.73 -42.24
CA HIS A 79 -2.96 -0.41 -42.80
C HIS A 79 -2.68 -1.17 -44.10
N ASN A 80 -2.94 -2.48 -44.12
CA ASN A 80 -2.78 -3.29 -45.32
C ASN A 80 -3.74 -2.90 -46.45
N SER A 81 -4.98 -2.52 -46.12
CA SER A 81 -5.94 -2.05 -47.12
C SER A 81 -5.55 -0.71 -47.73
N ALA A 82 -4.96 0.20 -46.93
CA ALA A 82 -4.42 1.47 -47.40
C ALA A 82 -3.18 1.27 -48.29
N ALA A 83 -2.31 0.29 -47.96
CA ALA A 83 -1.08 0.03 -48.68
C ALA A 83 -1.25 -0.85 -49.95
N LYS A 84 -2.21 -1.79 -49.96
CA LYS A 84 -2.32 -2.83 -51.02
C LYS A 84 -3.66 -2.87 -51.75
N GLY A 85 -4.62 -2.00 -51.42
CA GLY A 85 -5.91 -1.88 -52.13
C GLY A 85 -6.77 -3.16 -52.16
N THR A 86 -6.46 -4.17 -51.35
CA THR A 86 -7.14 -5.47 -51.34
C THR A 86 -7.82 -5.68 -49.99
N HIS A 87 -9.14 -5.88 -50.00
CA HIS A 87 -9.92 -6.24 -48.81
C HIS A 87 -9.88 -7.74 -48.58
N THR A 88 -8.83 -8.24 -47.94
CA THR A 88 -8.82 -9.61 -47.41
C THR A 88 -9.15 -9.60 -45.92
N THR A 89 -10.14 -10.39 -45.51
CA THR A 89 -10.41 -10.69 -44.10
C THR A 89 -9.23 -11.49 -43.54
N ALA A 90 -8.29 -10.80 -42.89
CA ALA A 90 -7.07 -11.41 -42.39
C ALA A 90 -7.36 -12.18 -41.10
N HIS A 91 -7.00 -13.46 -41.02
CA HIS A 91 -7.08 -14.23 -39.77
C HIS A 91 -6.20 -13.60 -38.66
N PRO A 92 -6.54 -13.81 -37.36
CA PRO A 92 -5.68 -13.39 -36.27
C PRO A 92 -4.29 -14.00 -36.46
N LYS A 93 -3.23 -13.19 -36.29
CA LYS A 93 -1.87 -13.74 -36.28
C LYS A 93 -1.55 -14.20 -34.87
N THR A 94 -0.89 -15.34 -34.77
CA THR A 94 -0.24 -15.78 -33.54
C THR A 94 0.81 -14.75 -33.14
N ARG A 95 0.84 -14.41 -31.86
CA ARG A 95 1.84 -13.54 -31.24
C ARG A 95 2.64 -14.36 -30.24
N CYS A 96 3.91 -13.98 -30.09
CA CYS A 96 4.78 -14.47 -29.05
C CYS A 96 5.37 -13.26 -28.32
N PHE A 97 5.74 -13.45 -27.06
CA PHE A 97 6.55 -12.46 -26.35
C PHE A 97 7.86 -12.24 -27.13
N ASN A 98 8.32 -10.99 -27.22
CA ASN A 98 9.61 -10.65 -27.82
C ASN A 98 10.47 -9.98 -26.75
N ASN A 99 11.46 -10.71 -26.27
CA ASN A 99 12.40 -10.19 -25.27
C ASN A 99 13.55 -9.37 -25.88
N SER A 100 13.80 -9.47 -27.19
CA SER A 100 14.88 -8.79 -27.89
C SER A 100 14.45 -7.39 -28.32
N THR A 101 14.15 -6.53 -27.35
CA THR A 101 13.78 -5.13 -27.57
C THR A 101 14.78 -4.20 -26.90
N ALA A 102 15.01 -3.02 -27.48
CA ALA A 102 15.86 -2.00 -26.87
C ALA A 102 15.42 -1.68 -25.42
N LYS A 103 14.09 -1.67 -25.17
CA LYS A 103 13.53 -1.44 -23.84
C LYS A 103 14.04 -2.46 -22.82
N THR A 104 14.00 -3.74 -23.14
CA THR A 104 14.52 -4.80 -22.26
C THR A 104 16.03 -4.68 -22.08
N HIS A 105 16.78 -4.44 -23.16
CA HIS A 105 18.24 -4.33 -23.12
C HIS A 105 18.72 -3.16 -22.24
N PHE A 106 18.01 -2.03 -22.26
CA PHE A 106 18.36 -0.87 -21.45
C PHE A 106 18.05 -1.01 -19.95
N LEU A 107 17.24 -2.01 -19.52
CA LEU A 107 16.98 -2.23 -18.10
C LEU A 107 18.29 -2.50 -17.33
N GLY A 108 19.23 -3.21 -17.95
CA GLY A 108 20.52 -3.52 -17.32
C GLY A 108 21.40 -2.30 -17.02
N ASN A 109 21.14 -1.17 -17.67
CA ASN A 109 21.92 0.06 -17.48
C ASN A 109 21.46 0.87 -16.26
N TYR A 110 20.35 0.52 -15.61
CA TYR A 110 19.79 1.30 -14.51
C TYR A 110 20.75 1.45 -13.34
N PRO A 111 21.34 0.38 -12.76
CA PRO A 111 22.27 0.53 -11.63
C PRO A 111 23.50 1.37 -11.98
N GLY A 112 24.08 1.17 -13.17
CA GLY A 112 25.21 1.97 -13.66
C GLY A 112 24.84 3.45 -13.85
N SER A 113 23.65 3.71 -14.39
CA SER A 113 23.13 5.08 -14.53
C SER A 113 22.91 5.74 -13.17
N VAL A 114 22.43 5.00 -12.17
CA VAL A 114 22.26 5.52 -10.81
C VAL A 114 23.60 5.85 -10.17
N ARG A 115 24.64 5.02 -10.36
CA ARG A 115 25.99 5.30 -9.89
C ARG A 115 26.59 6.56 -10.52
N TYR A 116 26.36 6.75 -11.82
CA TYR A 116 26.97 7.83 -12.58
C TYR A 116 26.20 9.17 -12.45
N PHE A 117 24.87 9.15 -12.57
CA PHE A 117 24.03 10.35 -12.58
C PHE A 117 23.27 10.60 -11.27
N GLY A 118 23.26 9.64 -10.34
CA GLY A 118 22.39 9.66 -9.18
C GLY A 118 20.97 9.13 -9.47
N THR A 119 20.05 9.37 -8.55
CA THR A 119 18.70 8.78 -8.60
C THR A 119 17.86 9.26 -9.78
N LEU A 120 17.06 8.37 -10.36
CA LEU A 120 16.34 8.62 -11.63
C LEU A 120 15.05 9.45 -11.49
N ASP A 121 14.68 9.86 -10.27
CA ASP A 121 13.49 10.67 -9.98
C ASP A 121 13.47 12.01 -10.74
N GLY A 122 14.65 12.60 -11.00
CA GLY A 122 14.78 13.89 -11.67
C GLY A 122 14.94 13.82 -13.20
N THR A 123 15.23 12.64 -13.74
CA THR A 123 15.56 12.44 -15.17
C THR A 123 14.46 11.70 -15.93
N SER A 124 13.44 11.19 -15.24
CA SER A 124 12.33 10.48 -15.88
C SER A 124 11.41 11.43 -16.65
N THR A 125 11.25 11.15 -17.95
CA THR A 125 10.28 11.85 -18.82
C THR A 125 8.84 11.35 -18.63
N LYS A 126 8.63 10.31 -17.82
CA LYS A 126 7.32 9.65 -17.65
C LYS A 126 6.21 10.61 -17.21
N THR A 127 6.51 11.52 -16.29
CA THR A 127 5.55 12.53 -15.80
C THR A 127 5.14 13.48 -16.92
N ALA A 128 6.12 13.98 -17.69
CA ALA A 128 5.87 14.87 -18.82
C ALA A 128 5.08 14.16 -19.93
N GLU A 129 5.44 12.92 -20.25
CA GLU A 129 4.74 12.10 -21.25
C GLU A 129 3.29 11.82 -20.84
N SER A 130 3.05 11.50 -19.56
CA SER A 130 1.70 11.25 -19.03
C SER A 130 0.82 12.51 -19.13
N GLU A 131 1.33 13.68 -18.75
CA GLU A 131 0.59 14.94 -18.88
C GLU A 131 0.37 15.33 -20.36
N HIS A 132 1.32 15.02 -21.24
CA HIS A 132 1.15 15.21 -22.68
C HIS A 132 -0.04 14.40 -23.24
N LYS A 133 -0.27 13.17 -22.76
CA LYS A 133 -1.44 12.36 -23.16
C LYS A 133 -2.76 13.06 -22.78
N ARG A 134 -2.83 13.64 -21.58
CA ARG A 134 -4.01 14.37 -21.09
C ARG A 134 -4.30 15.61 -21.94
N VAL A 135 -3.28 16.40 -22.27
CA VAL A 135 -3.43 17.58 -23.13
C VAL A 135 -3.85 17.21 -24.54
N LYS A 136 -3.28 16.14 -25.12
CA LYS A 136 -3.68 15.61 -26.45
C LYS A 136 -5.15 15.20 -26.48
N LYS A 137 -5.66 14.51 -25.45
CA LYS A 137 -7.09 14.14 -25.34
C LYS A 137 -8.01 15.37 -25.35
N PHE A 138 -7.64 16.43 -24.64
CA PHE A 138 -8.41 17.68 -24.67
C PHE A 138 -8.30 18.38 -26.01
N TYR A 139 -7.11 18.41 -26.62
CA TYR A 139 -6.86 19.02 -27.92
C TYR A 139 -7.72 18.41 -29.03
N ALA A 140 -7.86 17.08 -29.05
CA ALA A 140 -8.73 16.36 -29.99
C ALA A 140 -10.20 16.79 -29.91
N ARG A 141 -10.63 17.30 -28.75
CA ARG A 141 -12.00 17.81 -28.47
C ARG A 141 -12.13 19.33 -28.66
N THR A 142 -11.14 19.99 -29.27
CA THR A 142 -11.19 21.41 -29.64
C THR A 142 -11.46 21.60 -31.12
N ASN A 143 -11.89 22.79 -31.52
CA ASN A 143 -12.00 23.14 -32.94
C ASN A 143 -10.65 23.53 -33.59
N LYS A 144 -9.53 23.34 -32.88
CA LYS A 144 -8.14 23.65 -33.28
C LYS A 144 -7.83 25.14 -33.55
N ASN A 145 -8.78 26.06 -33.33
CA ASN A 145 -8.56 27.51 -33.41
C ASN A 145 -8.39 28.12 -32.02
N GLN A 146 -7.25 28.77 -31.73
CA GLN A 146 -6.93 29.29 -30.37
C GLN A 146 -7.21 28.25 -29.27
N TYR A 147 -6.76 27.01 -29.52
CA TYR A 147 -7.12 25.81 -28.75
C TYR A 147 -6.73 25.86 -27.27
N ALA A 148 -5.71 26.63 -26.89
CA ALA A 148 -5.26 26.73 -25.50
C ALA A 148 -6.39 27.13 -24.54
N SER A 149 -7.21 28.12 -24.91
CA SER A 149 -8.37 28.57 -24.12
C SER A 149 -9.49 27.52 -24.02
N GLN A 150 -9.56 26.61 -24.99
CA GLN A 150 -10.55 25.54 -25.04
C GLN A 150 -10.08 24.33 -24.23
N VAL A 151 -8.80 23.98 -24.31
CA VAL A 151 -8.17 22.97 -23.44
C VAL A 151 -8.31 23.37 -21.98
N ALA A 152 -8.02 24.63 -21.63
CA ALA A 152 -8.22 25.14 -20.27
C ALA A 152 -9.68 25.03 -19.80
N ARG A 153 -10.65 25.30 -20.68
CA ARG A 153 -12.09 25.10 -20.39
C ARG A 153 -12.46 23.64 -20.17
N HIS A 154 -11.95 22.72 -20.99
CA HIS A 154 -12.18 21.28 -20.83
C HIS A 154 -11.58 20.75 -19.53
N GLU A 155 -10.40 21.25 -19.17
CA GLU A 155 -9.71 20.93 -17.92
C GLU A 155 -10.51 21.42 -16.71
N ASN A 156 -10.91 22.69 -16.71
CA ASN A 156 -11.77 23.27 -15.67
C ASN A 156 -13.12 22.55 -15.55
N ARG A 157 -13.76 22.22 -16.68
CA ARG A 157 -15.03 21.47 -16.67
C ARG A 157 -14.83 20.06 -16.09
N SER A 158 -13.75 19.38 -16.47
CA SER A 158 -13.41 18.05 -15.92
C SER A 158 -13.07 18.11 -14.43
N ARG A 159 -12.40 19.19 -13.97
CA ARG A 159 -12.12 19.43 -12.55
C ARG A 159 -13.41 19.71 -11.78
N PHE A 160 -14.29 20.56 -12.32
CA PHE A 160 -15.57 20.90 -11.72
C PHE A 160 -16.49 19.67 -11.63
N LEU A 161 -16.62 18.89 -12.70
CA LEU A 161 -17.40 17.65 -12.69
C LEU A 161 -16.85 16.65 -11.66
N ARG A 162 -15.53 16.52 -11.53
CA ARG A 162 -14.91 15.71 -10.46
C ARG A 162 -15.27 16.24 -9.07
N LYS A 163 -15.24 17.56 -8.85
CA LYS A 163 -15.65 18.19 -7.59
C LYS A 163 -17.13 17.91 -7.29
N VAL A 164 -18.01 18.04 -8.28
CA VAL A 164 -19.45 17.74 -8.14
C VAL A 164 -19.67 16.26 -7.86
N CYS A 165 -19.04 15.33 -8.58
CA CYS A 165 -19.17 13.90 -8.31
C CYS A 165 -18.73 13.51 -6.89
N ARG A 166 -17.75 14.23 -6.32
CA ARG A 166 -17.35 14.07 -4.91
C ARG A 166 -18.36 14.66 -3.91
N GLN A 167 -19.16 15.63 -4.35
CA GLN A 167 -20.11 16.37 -3.51
C GLN A 167 -21.56 15.87 -3.62
N VAL A 168 -21.90 15.01 -4.59
CA VAL A 168 -23.25 14.43 -4.69
C VAL A 168 -23.43 13.45 -3.52
N PRO A 169 -24.33 13.74 -2.56
CA PRO A 169 -24.62 12.79 -1.50
C PRO A 169 -25.28 11.57 -2.13
N ARG A 170 -24.64 10.42 -2.02
CA ARG A 170 -25.24 9.13 -2.37
C ARG A 170 -26.33 8.85 -1.34
N ASN A 171 -27.54 8.55 -1.80
CA ASN A 171 -28.68 8.24 -0.95
C ASN A 171 -28.29 7.17 0.09
N SER A 172 -28.14 7.58 1.35
CA SER A 172 -27.78 6.69 2.44
C SER A 172 -29.01 5.89 2.85
N LEU A 173 -28.86 4.56 2.82
CA LEU A 173 -29.75 3.66 3.56
C LEU A 173 -29.68 4.01 5.05
N PRO A 174 -30.75 3.79 5.84
CA PRO A 174 -30.77 4.13 7.25
C PRO A 174 -29.67 3.33 8.00
N MET A 175 -28.61 4.03 8.41
CA MET A 175 -27.46 3.46 9.10
C MET A 175 -27.84 3.03 10.52
N LYS A 176 -27.46 1.80 10.91
CA LYS A 176 -27.27 1.47 12.33
C LYS A 176 -26.20 2.43 12.89
N LYS A 177 -26.22 2.77 14.18
CA LYS A 177 -25.24 3.70 14.76
C LYS A 177 -23.84 3.06 14.77
N HIS A 178 -23.01 3.45 13.82
CA HIS A 178 -21.64 2.98 13.67
C HIS A 178 -20.67 3.77 14.54
N ILE A 179 -19.53 3.15 14.90
CA ILE A 179 -18.52 3.82 15.72
C ILE A 179 -17.64 4.78 14.91
N ALA A 180 -17.36 4.48 13.63
CA ALA A 180 -16.64 5.41 12.76
C ALA A 180 -17.51 6.63 12.43
N LEU A 181 -16.89 7.81 12.32
CA LEU A 181 -17.57 9.03 11.86
C LEU A 181 -17.72 9.03 10.33
N GLY A 182 -18.86 9.54 9.87
CA GLY A 182 -19.22 9.61 8.46
C GLY A 182 -18.55 10.78 7.71
N PRO A 183 -18.67 10.81 6.38
CA PRO A 183 -18.16 11.93 5.59
C PRO A 183 -18.82 13.28 5.96
N GLU A 184 -20.09 13.27 6.37
CA GLU A 184 -20.85 14.44 6.83
C GLU A 184 -20.43 14.97 8.20
N ASP A 185 -19.70 14.18 8.99
CA ASP A 185 -19.21 14.61 10.29
C ASP A 185 -18.05 15.58 10.11
N ILE A 186 -18.27 16.81 10.56
CA ILE A 186 -17.29 17.90 10.45
C ILE A 186 -16.33 17.80 11.64
N GLU A 187 -15.09 17.36 11.36
CA GLU A 187 -13.95 17.38 12.26
C GLU A 187 -12.66 17.62 11.45
N GLY A 188 -12.29 18.89 11.27
CA GLY A 188 -11.04 19.25 10.62
C GLY A 188 -9.84 19.08 11.55
N LEU A 189 -8.72 18.58 11.01
CA LEU A 189 -7.45 18.48 11.72
C LEU A 189 -6.50 19.58 11.23
N PRO A 190 -6.00 20.49 12.11
CA PRO A 190 -5.03 21.48 11.70
C PRO A 190 -3.70 20.83 11.27
N PRO A 191 -2.81 21.58 10.59
CA PRO A 191 -1.47 21.09 10.27
C PRO A 191 -0.77 20.53 11.50
N THR A 192 -0.23 19.32 11.36
CA THR A 192 0.41 18.61 12.45
C THR A 192 1.88 19.03 12.59
N ASP A 193 2.36 19.25 13.82
CA ASP A 193 3.79 19.38 14.09
C ASP A 193 4.54 18.08 13.72
N PRO A 194 5.53 18.11 12.80
CA PRO A 194 6.27 16.92 12.36
C PRO A 194 7.08 16.21 13.46
N SER A 195 7.30 16.86 14.60
CA SER A 195 8.01 16.29 15.75
C SER A 195 7.12 15.37 16.61
N LEU A 196 5.80 15.57 16.57
CA LEU A 196 4.84 14.72 17.26
C LEU A 196 4.79 13.33 16.63
N ARG A 197 4.48 12.30 17.42
CA ARG A 197 4.30 10.93 16.91
C ARG A 197 3.00 10.77 16.13
N TYR A 198 1.92 11.34 16.64
CA TYR A 198 0.63 11.32 15.98
C TYR A 198 -0.15 12.61 16.29
N HIS A 199 -1.24 12.81 15.55
CA HIS A 199 -2.19 13.87 15.80
C HIS A 199 -3.61 13.37 15.59
N MET A 200 -4.46 13.67 16.57
CA MET A 200 -5.86 13.26 16.63
C MET A 200 -6.71 14.44 17.12
N GLY A 201 -7.99 14.45 16.76
CA GLY A 201 -8.93 15.49 17.15
C GLY A 201 -9.01 15.65 18.67
N ASN A 202 -9.35 16.86 19.13
CA ASN A 202 -9.52 17.17 20.56
C ASN A 202 -10.97 17.48 20.94
N GLY A 203 -11.88 17.44 19.97
CA GLY A 203 -13.28 17.76 20.15
C GLY A 203 -14.01 16.74 21.04
N LYS A 204 -15.01 17.23 21.77
CA LYS A 204 -15.94 16.42 22.57
C LYS A 204 -17.33 16.30 21.93
N ARG A 205 -17.44 16.66 20.64
CA ARG A 205 -18.71 16.80 19.91
C ARG A 205 -19.40 15.45 19.71
N TYR A 206 -18.66 14.46 19.23
CA TYR A 206 -19.15 13.12 18.97
C TYR A 206 -18.79 12.23 20.15
N PHE A 207 -19.79 11.72 20.86
CA PHE A 207 -19.57 10.87 22.02
C PHE A 207 -20.55 9.71 22.07
N GLU A 208 -20.12 8.63 22.70
CA GLU A 208 -20.94 7.48 23.06
C GLU A 208 -20.96 7.32 24.58
N ASP A 209 -22.15 7.10 25.15
CA ASP A 209 -22.31 6.71 26.55
C ASP A 209 -21.95 5.23 26.70
N ILE A 210 -20.94 4.92 27.52
CA ILE A 210 -20.35 3.57 27.61
C ILE A 210 -21.39 2.50 27.98
N PRO A 211 -22.21 2.66 29.05
CA PRO A 211 -23.21 1.65 29.39
C PRO A 211 -24.22 1.42 28.26
N SER A 212 -24.74 2.50 27.67
CA SER A 212 -25.69 2.41 26.56
C SER A 212 -25.06 1.75 25.32
N PHE A 213 -23.82 2.09 25.01
CA PHE A 213 -23.07 1.54 23.89
C PHE A 213 -22.87 0.02 24.02
N ILE A 214 -22.48 -0.46 25.22
CA ILE A 214 -22.32 -1.89 25.50
C ILE A 214 -23.67 -2.62 25.39
N GLN A 215 -24.74 -2.02 25.90
CA GLN A 215 -26.06 -2.63 25.86
C GLN A 215 -26.60 -2.75 24.43
N ASN A 216 -26.41 -1.72 23.60
CA ASN A 216 -26.92 -1.68 22.23
C ASN A 216 -26.24 -2.70 21.30
N HIS A 217 -24.99 -3.09 21.61
CA HIS A 217 -24.20 -4.03 20.81
C HIS A 217 -23.99 -5.37 21.51
N LYS A 218 -24.89 -5.72 22.44
CA LYS A 218 -24.83 -6.99 23.16
C LYS A 218 -24.98 -8.16 22.18
N GLY A 219 -24.04 -9.10 22.22
CA GLY A 219 -24.04 -10.30 21.38
C GLY A 219 -23.14 -10.19 20.15
N ASP A 220 -22.58 -9.01 19.86
CA ASP A 220 -21.53 -8.86 18.85
C ASP A 220 -20.20 -9.44 19.37
N LEU A 221 -19.51 -10.22 18.53
CA LEU A 221 -18.21 -10.81 18.84
C LEU A 221 -17.14 -9.74 19.16
N ALA A 222 -17.21 -8.58 18.49
CA ALA A 222 -16.30 -7.47 18.76
C ALA A 222 -16.45 -6.93 20.20
N MET A 223 -17.63 -7.11 20.81
CA MET A 223 -17.93 -6.61 22.15
C MET A 223 -17.51 -7.57 23.27
N LEU A 224 -16.96 -8.74 22.93
CA LEU A 224 -16.46 -9.73 23.90
C LEU A 224 -15.35 -9.10 24.77
N ASP A 225 -15.60 -9.05 26.08
CA ASP A 225 -14.71 -8.43 27.08
C ASP A 225 -14.34 -6.96 26.81
N PHE A 226 -15.10 -6.25 25.96
CA PHE A 226 -14.79 -4.87 25.54
C PHE A 226 -14.48 -3.94 26.71
N TYR A 227 -15.35 -3.90 27.72
CA TYR A 227 -15.18 -2.98 28.85
C TYR A 227 -13.99 -3.32 29.75
N LYS A 228 -13.71 -4.62 29.91
CA LYS A 228 -12.55 -5.10 30.65
C LYS A 228 -11.28 -4.68 29.92
N LYS A 229 -11.16 -5.00 28.63
CA LYS A 229 -10.01 -4.63 27.77
C LYS A 229 -9.80 -3.12 27.71
N LEU A 230 -10.89 -2.34 27.61
CA LEU A 230 -10.83 -0.88 27.61
C LEU A 230 -10.21 -0.35 28.91
N LYS A 231 -10.67 -0.86 30.05
CA LYS A 231 -10.14 -0.46 31.36
C LYS A 231 -8.70 -0.90 31.56
N SER A 232 -8.32 -2.11 31.13
CA SER A 232 -6.93 -2.57 31.18
C SER A 232 -6.02 -1.66 30.36
N HIS A 233 -6.44 -1.29 29.14
CA HIS A 233 -5.66 -0.39 28.28
C HIS A 233 -5.55 1.04 28.83
N VAL A 234 -6.65 1.57 29.38
CA VAL A 234 -6.64 2.89 30.03
C VAL A 234 -5.73 2.88 31.26
N LEU A 235 -5.73 1.80 32.04
CA LEU A 235 -4.82 1.65 33.17
C LEU A 235 -3.36 1.58 32.73
N SER A 236 -3.05 0.80 31.69
CA SER A 236 -1.68 0.69 31.21
C SER A 236 -1.13 2.04 30.74
N GLN A 237 -1.93 2.84 30.01
CA GLN A 237 -1.53 4.20 29.63
C GLN A 237 -1.41 5.16 30.83
N LEU A 238 -2.33 5.10 31.80
CA LEU A 238 -2.29 6.01 32.96
C LEU A 238 -1.13 5.73 33.91
N LEU A 239 -0.64 4.49 33.93
CA LEU A 239 0.44 4.01 34.78
C LEU A 239 1.79 3.90 34.05
N ASP A 240 1.83 4.17 32.74
CA ASP A 240 3.00 3.97 31.88
C ASP A 240 3.53 2.53 31.95
N ASP A 241 2.59 1.57 31.91
CA ASP A 241 2.85 0.15 31.94
C ASP A 241 2.93 -0.43 30.52
N ASP A 242 3.97 -1.22 30.28
CA ASP A 242 4.33 -1.85 29.01
C ASP A 242 3.51 -3.11 28.70
N GLY A 243 2.47 -3.40 29.50
CA GLY A 243 1.63 -4.58 29.37
C GLY A 243 2.13 -5.77 30.18
N SER A 244 3.09 -5.55 31.08
CA SER A 244 3.58 -6.55 32.03
C SER A 244 2.62 -6.77 33.20
N ILE A 245 1.68 -5.85 33.42
CA ILE A 245 0.79 -5.88 34.57
C ILE A 245 -0.58 -6.48 34.23
N GLU A 246 -0.91 -7.59 34.90
CA GLU A 246 -2.29 -8.06 34.97
C GLU A 246 -3.11 -7.25 36.00
N TYR A 247 -4.23 -6.70 35.54
CA TYR A 247 -5.13 -5.90 36.37
C TYR A 247 -6.26 -6.73 36.97
N THR A 248 -6.50 -6.55 38.27
CA THR A 248 -7.57 -7.24 38.98
C THR A 248 -8.95 -6.60 38.68
N SER A 249 -10.03 -7.28 39.07
CA SER A 249 -11.38 -6.71 38.98
C SER A 249 -11.55 -5.43 39.84
N ALA A 250 -10.85 -5.37 40.97
CA ALA A 250 -10.83 -4.17 41.82
C ALA A 250 -10.10 -3.00 41.14
N ASP A 251 -8.99 -3.28 40.45
CA ASP A 251 -8.27 -2.29 39.65
C ASP A 251 -9.14 -1.75 38.51
N HIS A 252 -9.84 -2.62 37.78
CA HIS A 252 -10.82 -2.19 36.77
C HIS A 252 -11.94 -1.34 37.37
N SER A 253 -12.41 -1.65 38.56
CA SER A 253 -13.45 -0.86 39.24
C SER A 253 -12.97 0.52 39.70
N ALA A 254 -11.66 0.70 39.84
CA ALA A 254 -11.03 1.97 40.18
C ALA A 254 -10.97 2.95 39.00
N VAL A 255 -11.16 2.49 37.76
CA VAL A 255 -11.18 3.38 36.59
C VAL A 255 -12.53 4.09 36.49
N LEU A 256 -12.51 5.42 36.53
CA LEU A 256 -13.67 6.28 36.31
C LEU A 256 -13.50 7.09 35.03
N PHE A 257 -14.50 7.03 34.14
CA PHE A 257 -14.58 7.82 32.93
C PHE A 257 -15.40 9.09 33.17
N GLU A 258 -14.92 10.24 32.67
CA GLU A 258 -15.64 11.51 32.74
C GLU A 258 -17.00 11.36 32.04
N ASN A 259 -18.09 11.54 32.79
CA ASN A 259 -19.47 11.40 32.31
C ASN A 259 -19.81 10.02 31.70
N ASN A 260 -19.01 8.97 31.96
CA ASN A 260 -19.14 7.67 31.29
C ASN A 260 -19.08 7.74 29.75
N ARG A 261 -18.30 8.67 29.18
CA ARG A 261 -18.26 8.91 27.74
C ARG A 261 -16.97 8.44 27.08
N LEU A 262 -17.11 7.91 25.88
CA LEU A 262 -16.06 7.81 24.86
C LEU A 262 -16.31 8.88 23.82
N TYR A 263 -15.26 9.57 23.40
CA TYR A 263 -15.33 10.56 22.34
C TYR A 263 -14.75 9.96 21.07
N ARG A 264 -15.44 10.16 19.94
CA ARG A 264 -15.12 9.56 18.65
C ARG A 264 -14.41 10.57 17.76
N HIS A 265 -13.46 10.09 16.97
CA HIS A 265 -12.73 10.90 15.99
C HIS A 265 -12.77 10.29 14.61
N LYS A 266 -12.68 11.15 13.60
CA LYS A 266 -12.77 10.79 12.18
C LYS A 266 -11.46 10.21 11.66
N VAL A 267 -10.34 10.84 12.01
CA VAL A 267 -9.01 10.53 11.46
C VAL A 267 -7.95 10.64 12.56
N VAL A 268 -6.92 9.80 12.46
CA VAL A 268 -5.66 9.96 13.17
C VAL A 268 -4.52 10.02 12.16
N ARG A 269 -3.63 10.99 12.33
CA ARG A 269 -2.45 11.20 11.48
C ARG A 269 -1.21 10.66 12.18
N ILE A 270 -0.46 9.76 11.55
CA ILE A 270 0.78 9.19 12.10
C ILE A 270 1.98 9.78 11.38
N ASN A 271 2.87 10.43 12.12
CA ASN A 271 4.10 10.99 11.56
C ASN A 271 5.22 9.96 11.63
N TYR A 272 5.94 9.80 10.52
CA TYR A 272 7.06 8.89 10.43
C TYR A 272 8.23 9.52 9.66
N THR A 273 9.41 8.93 9.85
CA THR A 273 10.61 9.29 9.10
C THR A 273 10.84 8.23 8.04
N THR A 274 10.91 8.66 6.78
CA THR A 274 11.18 7.77 5.67
C THR A 274 12.66 7.36 5.61
N TYR A 275 12.97 6.30 4.88
CA TYR A 275 14.32 5.81 4.64
C TYR A 275 15.28 6.89 4.10
N ASP A 276 14.76 7.86 3.33
CA ASP A 276 15.48 9.00 2.77
C ASP A 276 15.51 10.25 3.68
N LEU A 277 15.30 10.06 5.00
CA LEU A 277 15.37 11.08 6.05
C LEU A 277 14.34 12.22 5.93
N ARG A 278 13.23 11.98 5.24
CA ARG A 278 12.13 12.95 5.15
C ARG A 278 11.05 12.66 6.19
N ARG A 279 10.31 13.69 6.57
CA ARG A 279 9.09 13.54 7.35
C ARG A 279 7.92 13.34 6.41
N ASN A 280 7.11 12.33 6.70
CA ASN A 280 5.87 12.08 5.99
C ASN A 280 4.79 11.62 7.00
N GLN A 281 3.55 11.54 6.54
CA GLN A 281 2.40 11.31 7.40
C GLN A 281 1.39 10.39 6.74
N ASP A 282 0.94 9.38 7.49
CA ASP A 282 -0.17 8.52 7.09
C ASP A 282 -1.46 9.03 7.74
N SER A 283 -2.55 9.03 6.98
CA SER A 283 -3.90 9.35 7.50
C SER A 283 -4.70 8.07 7.63
N ILE A 284 -5.02 7.68 8.87
CA ILE A 284 -5.79 6.48 9.17
C ILE A 284 -7.25 6.87 9.37
N ASN A 285 -8.13 6.22 8.61
CA ASN A 285 -9.57 6.40 8.69
C ASN A 285 -10.25 5.02 8.78
N PRO A 286 -11.01 4.71 9.85
CA PRO A 286 -11.68 3.41 10.02
C PRO A 286 -12.62 3.03 8.87
N ARG A 287 -13.13 4.01 8.12
CA ARG A 287 -14.06 3.80 7.00
C ARG A 287 -13.34 3.37 5.72
N THR A 288 -12.22 4.01 5.38
CA THR A 288 -11.59 3.90 4.05
C THR A 288 -10.19 3.32 4.08
N HIS A 289 -9.35 3.74 5.03
CA HIS A 289 -7.95 3.31 5.17
C HIS A 289 -7.65 2.89 6.62
N PRO A 290 -8.22 1.76 7.08
CA PRO A 290 -8.16 1.36 8.47
C PRO A 290 -6.92 0.52 8.84
N HIS A 291 -6.12 0.08 7.86
CA HIS A 291 -5.08 -0.91 8.11
C HIS A 291 -3.79 -0.26 8.62
N ILE A 292 -3.26 -0.83 9.69
CA ILE A 292 -2.07 -0.35 10.39
C ILE A 292 -1.07 -1.48 10.59
N MET A 293 0.19 -1.11 10.78
CA MET A 293 1.25 -2.03 11.20
C MET A 293 1.93 -1.51 12.48
N VAL A 294 2.19 -2.43 13.41
CA VAL A 294 2.88 -2.19 14.68
C VAL A 294 4.03 -3.18 14.82
N LEU A 295 5.00 -2.89 15.70
CA LEU A 295 6.06 -3.84 16.02
C LEU A 295 5.48 -5.05 16.75
N SER A 296 5.88 -6.24 16.31
CA SER A 296 5.56 -7.47 17.03
C SER A 296 6.41 -7.60 18.31
N PRO A 297 5.92 -8.32 19.32
CA PRO A 297 6.72 -8.72 20.46
C PRO A 297 8.00 -9.47 20.05
N GLU A 298 9.05 -9.36 20.85
CA GLU A 298 10.30 -10.09 20.62
C GLU A 298 10.05 -11.61 20.54
N GLY A 299 10.73 -12.27 19.61
CA GLY A 299 10.59 -13.71 19.38
C GLY A 299 9.39 -14.12 18.51
N SER A 300 8.60 -13.17 18.02
CA SER A 300 7.55 -13.45 17.03
C SER A 300 8.13 -13.88 15.67
N ASP A 301 7.40 -14.72 14.94
CA ASP A 301 7.82 -15.22 13.61
C ASP A 301 7.95 -14.11 12.55
N HIS A 302 7.25 -12.99 12.76
CA HIS A 302 7.23 -11.86 11.86
C HIS A 302 7.47 -10.54 12.62
N PRO A 303 8.35 -9.63 12.13
CA PRO A 303 8.70 -8.38 12.82
C PRO A 303 7.53 -7.41 13.09
N PHE A 304 6.47 -7.52 12.28
CA PHE A 304 5.28 -6.67 12.40
C PHE A 304 4.01 -7.46 12.66
N THR A 305 3.11 -6.85 13.45
CA THR A 305 1.73 -7.27 13.62
C THR A 305 0.83 -6.27 12.91
N TYR A 306 -0.25 -6.76 12.32
CA TYR A 306 -1.16 -5.93 11.51
C TYR A 306 -2.53 -5.85 12.16
N GLY A 307 -3.16 -4.69 12.03
CA GLY A 307 -4.48 -4.45 12.59
C GLY A 307 -5.36 -3.66 11.63
N ARG A 308 -6.68 -3.83 11.79
CA ARG A 308 -7.71 -2.99 11.18
C ARG A 308 -8.34 -2.14 12.28
N VAL A 309 -8.20 -0.82 12.18
CA VAL A 309 -8.82 0.13 13.11
C VAL A 309 -10.34 0.15 12.86
N ILE A 310 -11.09 -0.16 13.91
CA ILE A 310 -12.56 -0.13 13.95
C ILE A 310 -13.04 1.26 14.37
N GLY A 311 -12.37 1.86 15.36
CA GLY A 311 -12.75 3.16 15.91
C GLY A 311 -11.55 3.92 16.46
N ILE A 312 -11.57 5.24 16.27
CA ILE A 312 -10.58 6.17 16.82
C ILE A 312 -11.26 6.89 17.97
N LEU A 313 -10.72 6.75 19.18
CA LEU A 313 -11.40 7.14 20.41
C LEU A 313 -10.47 7.90 21.35
N HIS A 314 -11.05 8.78 22.17
CA HIS A 314 -10.43 9.18 23.42
C HIS A 314 -11.41 9.10 24.57
N ALA A 315 -10.87 9.01 25.78
CA ALA A 315 -11.63 9.16 27.01
C ALA A 315 -10.84 10.00 28.02
N ASN A 316 -11.57 10.71 28.88
CA ASN A 316 -10.97 11.33 30.05
C ASN A 316 -11.18 10.40 31.23
N ALA A 317 -10.09 9.86 31.79
CA ALA A 317 -10.13 8.84 32.81
C ALA A 317 -9.31 9.27 34.04
N ARG A 318 -9.71 8.76 35.22
CA ARG A 318 -8.93 8.87 36.45
C ARG A 318 -9.05 7.60 37.27
N ILE A 319 -8.07 7.38 38.13
CA ILE A 319 -8.09 6.30 39.12
C ILE A 319 -8.73 6.85 40.39
N GLN A 320 -9.77 6.20 40.89
CA GLN A 320 -10.39 6.48 42.18
C GLN A 320 -10.00 5.44 43.22
N TRP A 321 -10.18 5.78 44.49
CA TRP A 321 -9.98 4.80 45.55
C TRP A 321 -11.08 3.73 45.53
N VAL A 322 -10.68 2.46 45.54
CA VAL A 322 -11.58 1.30 45.66
C VAL A 322 -10.96 0.30 46.62
N SER A 323 -11.77 -0.23 47.53
CA SER A 323 -11.32 -1.28 48.45
C SER A 323 -10.83 -2.52 47.67
N GLY A 324 -9.62 -2.99 47.97
CA GLY A 324 -8.99 -4.12 47.29
C GLY A 324 -8.23 -3.78 46.01
N SER A 325 -8.28 -2.54 45.53
CA SER A 325 -7.40 -2.05 44.47
C SER A 325 -6.05 -1.64 45.04
N ARG A 326 -4.97 -1.96 44.32
CA ARG A 326 -3.60 -1.56 44.68
C ARG A 326 -3.17 -0.24 44.05
N LEU A 327 -4.04 0.37 43.26
CA LEU A 327 -3.72 1.56 42.46
C LEU A 327 -3.82 2.84 43.29
N VAL A 328 -2.92 3.78 43.01
CA VAL A 328 -2.90 5.09 43.66
C VAL A 328 -3.95 6.00 42.99
N PRO A 329 -4.89 6.59 43.76
CA PRO A 329 -5.88 7.50 43.20
C PRO A 329 -5.25 8.73 42.55
N THR A 330 -5.83 9.20 41.45
CA THR A 330 -5.40 10.41 40.74
C THR A 330 -6.32 11.59 41.07
N SER A 331 -5.75 12.80 41.19
CA SER A 331 -6.47 14.02 41.58
C SER A 331 -7.39 14.60 40.49
N GLY A 332 -7.13 14.31 39.21
CA GLY A 332 -7.90 14.83 38.08
C GLY A 332 -8.04 13.83 36.94
N PHE A 333 -8.94 14.13 36.01
CA PHE A 333 -9.07 13.36 34.77
C PHE A 333 -7.91 13.66 33.84
N LYS A 334 -7.33 12.59 33.28
CA LYS A 334 -6.34 12.66 32.21
C LYS A 334 -6.96 12.15 30.92
N ARG A 335 -6.61 12.79 29.81
CA ARG A 335 -7.00 12.33 28.48
C ARG A 335 -6.16 11.12 28.10
N VAL A 336 -6.83 10.10 27.55
CA VAL A 336 -6.24 8.84 27.09
C VAL A 336 -6.75 8.62 25.67
N ASP A 337 -5.83 8.57 24.72
CA ASP A 337 -6.10 8.41 23.29
C ASP A 337 -5.83 6.96 22.89
N PHE A 338 -6.77 6.33 22.20
CA PHE A 338 -6.65 4.91 21.86
C PHE A 338 -7.47 4.54 20.63
N LEU A 339 -6.99 3.52 19.94
CA LEU A 339 -7.63 2.92 18.78
C LEU A 339 -8.25 1.60 19.19
N TRP A 340 -9.47 1.33 18.74
CA TRP A 340 -10.07 0.01 18.83
C TRP A 340 -9.74 -0.75 17.55
N VAL A 341 -9.10 -1.91 17.67
CA VAL A 341 -8.46 -2.62 16.55
C VAL A 341 -8.92 -4.08 16.50
N ARG A 342 -9.18 -4.56 15.28
CA ARG A 342 -9.30 -5.98 14.95
C ARG A 342 -7.96 -6.49 14.41
N TRP A 343 -7.40 -7.53 15.01
CA TRP A 343 -6.04 -7.99 14.72
C TRP A 343 -6.00 -9.08 13.65
N PHE A 344 -4.90 -9.10 12.91
CA PHE A 344 -4.53 -10.18 12.00
C PHE A 344 -3.48 -11.10 12.64
N ARG A 345 -3.57 -12.40 12.35
CA ARG A 345 -2.50 -13.37 12.60
C ARG A 345 -1.66 -13.56 11.35
N TYR A 346 -0.35 -13.71 11.55
CA TYR A 346 0.58 -14.04 10.47
C TYR A 346 0.43 -15.51 10.06
N ASP A 347 0.46 -15.80 8.76
CA ASP A 347 0.39 -17.16 8.26
C ASP A 347 1.80 -17.77 8.11
N THR A 348 2.21 -18.53 9.12
CA THR A 348 3.51 -19.22 9.14
C THR A 348 3.59 -20.43 8.22
N SER A 349 2.46 -20.92 7.69
CA SER A 349 2.43 -22.05 6.76
C SER A 349 2.83 -21.66 5.33
N PHE A 350 2.82 -20.37 5.02
CA PHE A 350 3.09 -19.85 3.69
C PHE A 350 4.52 -19.32 3.56
N ALA A 351 5.27 -19.85 2.59
CA ALA A 351 6.59 -19.34 2.25
C ALA A 351 6.45 -17.94 1.61
N ALA A 352 6.88 -16.91 2.32
CA ALA A 352 6.88 -15.52 1.90
C ALA A 352 8.24 -14.86 2.09
N GLY A 353 8.39 -13.68 1.50
CA GLY A 353 9.62 -12.89 1.57
C GLY A 353 10.39 -12.88 0.24
N TRP A 354 11.58 -12.30 0.29
CA TRP A 354 12.48 -12.09 -0.84
C TRP A 354 12.96 -13.41 -1.43
N LYS A 355 13.36 -14.38 -0.59
CA LYS A 355 13.81 -15.71 -1.07
C LYS A 355 12.69 -16.49 -1.74
N ALA A 356 11.48 -16.41 -1.20
CA ALA A 356 10.31 -17.09 -1.75
C ALA A 356 9.67 -16.33 -2.93
N LYS A 357 10.03 -15.06 -3.15
CA LYS A 357 9.42 -14.15 -4.14
C LYS A 357 7.90 -14.05 -4.00
N ARG A 358 7.40 -14.05 -2.77
CA ARG A 358 5.96 -13.95 -2.46
C ARG A 358 5.72 -12.91 -1.38
N LEU A 359 4.57 -12.24 -1.45
CA LEU A 359 4.16 -11.28 -0.42
C LEU A 359 3.80 -12.01 0.87
N HIS A 360 4.05 -11.37 2.01
CA HIS A 360 3.63 -11.88 3.31
C HIS A 360 2.11 -12.05 3.37
N ARG A 361 1.67 -13.20 3.88
CA ARG A 361 0.25 -13.57 3.96
C ARG A 361 -0.23 -13.53 5.40
N ILE A 362 -1.39 -12.91 5.60
CA ILE A 362 -2.03 -12.73 6.90
C ILE A 362 -3.52 -13.07 6.81
N GLN A 363 -4.15 -13.32 7.95
CA GLN A 363 -5.58 -13.62 8.05
C GLN A 363 -6.12 -13.09 9.37
N PHE A 364 -7.42 -12.86 9.50
CA PHE A 364 -7.97 -12.45 10.79
C PHE A 364 -7.83 -13.57 11.83
N TYR A 365 -7.71 -13.17 13.10
CA TYR A 365 -8.03 -14.07 14.20
C TYR A 365 -9.53 -14.45 14.13
N ASP A 366 -9.85 -15.64 14.65
CA ASP A 366 -11.23 -16.06 14.84
C ASP A 366 -11.96 -15.06 15.76
N GLY A 367 -13.23 -14.73 15.46
CA GLY A 367 -13.97 -13.72 16.22
C GLY A 367 -14.15 -14.06 17.70
N TRP A 368 -14.10 -15.35 18.06
CA TRP A 368 -14.14 -15.83 19.44
C TRP A 368 -12.79 -15.79 20.15
N ASP A 369 -11.69 -15.60 19.41
CA ASP A 369 -10.36 -15.49 20.00
C ASP A 369 -10.27 -14.22 20.84
N SER A 370 -9.78 -14.38 22.07
CA SER A 370 -9.54 -13.25 22.97
C SER A 370 -8.56 -12.22 22.41
N LEU A 371 -7.69 -12.61 21.46
CA LEU A 371 -6.72 -11.74 20.80
C LEU A 371 -7.30 -11.03 19.56
N ALA A 372 -8.50 -11.39 19.09
CA ALA A 372 -9.06 -10.85 17.85
C ALA A 372 -9.33 -9.34 17.91
N PHE A 373 -9.72 -8.85 19.09
CA PHE A 373 -10.06 -7.44 19.32
C PHE A 373 -9.28 -6.89 20.50
N GLY A 374 -8.72 -5.70 20.34
CA GLY A 374 -7.97 -5.03 21.40
C GLY A 374 -7.93 -3.51 21.22
N PHE A 375 -7.28 -2.85 22.17
CA PHE A 375 -7.01 -1.42 22.13
C PHE A 375 -5.52 -1.17 21.92
N LEU A 376 -5.21 -0.12 21.18
CA LEU A 376 -3.85 0.25 20.80
C LEU A 376 -3.62 1.74 21.06
N ASP A 377 -2.46 2.09 21.60
CA ASP A 377 -1.99 3.47 21.65
C ASP A 377 -1.59 3.91 20.22
N PRO A 378 -2.16 5.01 19.68
CA PRO A 378 -1.75 5.54 18.38
C PRO A 378 -0.23 5.75 18.24
N ALA A 379 0.49 6.03 19.33
CA ALA A 379 1.95 6.18 19.32
C ALA A 379 2.71 4.90 18.96
N SER A 380 2.10 3.72 19.14
CA SER A 380 2.70 2.43 18.83
C SER A 380 2.66 2.07 17.33
N ILE A 381 1.93 2.84 16.52
CA ILE A 381 1.83 2.61 15.08
C ILE A 381 3.14 2.99 14.39
N VAL A 382 3.66 2.07 13.57
CA VAL A 382 4.84 2.34 12.74
C VAL A 382 4.42 3.06 11.46
N ARG A 383 3.42 2.52 10.75
CA ARG A 383 2.82 3.09 9.52
C ARG A 383 1.38 2.60 9.32
N GLY A 384 0.64 3.26 8.44
CA GLY A 384 -0.46 2.64 7.69
C GLY A 384 0.06 1.60 6.69
N ILE A 385 -0.73 0.60 6.36
CA ILE A 385 -0.35 -0.46 5.42
C ILE A 385 -1.43 -0.68 4.36
N HIS A 386 -1.00 -1.07 3.16
CA HIS A 386 -1.91 -1.50 2.10
C HIS A 386 -2.00 -3.02 2.07
N LEU A 387 -3.19 -3.55 2.34
CA LEU A 387 -3.48 -4.98 2.28
C LEU A 387 -4.25 -5.32 1.01
N ILE A 388 -3.84 -6.39 0.34
CA ILE A 388 -4.46 -6.86 -0.91
C ILE A 388 -5.19 -8.17 -0.61
N PRO A 389 -6.50 -8.27 -0.88
CA PRO A 389 -7.20 -9.55 -0.79
C PRO A 389 -6.54 -10.66 -1.59
N ALA A 390 -6.47 -11.87 -1.02
CA ALA A 390 -5.98 -13.04 -1.72
C ALA A 390 -7.10 -13.65 -2.57
N PHE A 391 -7.33 -13.09 -3.76
CA PHE A 391 -8.48 -13.41 -4.61
C PHE A 391 -8.65 -14.90 -4.92
N GLN A 392 -7.55 -15.63 -5.08
CA GLN A 392 -7.53 -17.08 -5.33
C GLN A 392 -8.24 -17.91 -4.24
N TRP A 393 -8.27 -17.41 -3.00
CA TRP A 393 -8.81 -18.13 -1.84
C TRP A 393 -10.24 -17.70 -1.48
N GLY A 394 -10.75 -16.64 -2.12
CA GLY A 394 -12.11 -16.17 -1.92
C GLY A 394 -12.41 -15.63 -0.52
N ALA A 395 -13.71 -15.49 -0.26
CA ALA A 395 -14.23 -15.13 1.05
C ALA A 395 -14.01 -16.28 2.05
N ALA A 396 -13.73 -15.90 3.28
CA ALA A 396 -13.52 -16.81 4.37
C ALA A 396 -14.86 -17.49 4.71
N GLY A 397 -14.94 -18.81 4.51
CA GLY A 397 -16.16 -19.61 4.65
C GLY A 397 -16.92 -19.90 3.36
N ALA A 398 -16.45 -19.41 2.22
CA ALA A 398 -16.82 -20.00 0.93
C ALA A 398 -16.05 -21.33 0.78
N SER A 399 -16.50 -22.38 1.48
CA SER A 399 -16.11 -23.74 1.10
C SER A 399 -16.47 -23.93 -0.37
N ASN A 400 -15.46 -24.29 -1.16
CA ASN A 400 -15.63 -24.72 -2.55
C ASN A 400 -16.81 -25.68 -2.67
N ASP A 401 -17.48 -25.60 -3.81
CA ASP A 401 -18.59 -26.44 -4.27
C ASP A 401 -18.75 -27.79 -3.56
N SER A 402 -20.01 -28.09 -3.26
CA SER A 402 -20.57 -29.19 -2.50
C SER A 402 -20.28 -30.63 -2.97
N ASP A 403 -19.14 -30.92 -3.61
CA ASP A 403 -18.89 -32.23 -4.23
C ASP A 403 -17.57 -32.92 -3.81
N THR A 404 -16.87 -32.45 -2.77
CA THR A 404 -15.73 -33.22 -2.21
C THR A 404 -15.92 -33.48 -0.71
N GLU A 405 -16.62 -34.58 -0.39
CA GLU A 405 -16.51 -35.24 0.91
C GLU A 405 -15.07 -35.75 1.07
N SER A 406 -14.20 -34.92 1.64
CA SER A 406 -12.96 -35.38 2.26
C SER A 406 -12.97 -34.95 3.72
N ASP A 407 -12.92 -35.94 4.62
CA ASP A 407 -13.06 -35.85 6.09
C ASP A 407 -11.96 -35.04 6.82
N GLU A 408 -11.19 -34.19 6.13
CA GLU A 408 -10.16 -33.34 6.71
C GLU A 408 -10.24 -31.90 6.17
N ALA A 409 -11.44 -31.30 6.13
CA ALA A 409 -11.56 -29.86 5.89
C ALA A 409 -11.08 -29.10 7.13
N PRO A 410 -10.06 -28.23 7.04
CA PRO A 410 -9.62 -27.43 8.19
C PRO A 410 -10.79 -26.56 8.67
N MET A 411 -11.04 -26.58 9.99
CA MET A 411 -12.03 -25.74 10.68
C MET A 411 -11.95 -24.30 10.16
N VAL A 412 -12.93 -23.91 9.36
CA VAL A 412 -13.08 -22.55 8.87
C VAL A 412 -13.38 -21.67 10.09
N PRO A 413 -12.58 -20.64 10.39
CA PRO A 413 -12.86 -19.73 11.49
C PRO A 413 -14.27 -19.16 11.37
N GLU A 414 -14.98 -19.02 12.49
CA GLU A 414 -16.32 -18.40 12.47
C GLU A 414 -16.12 -16.88 12.43
N TYR A 415 -15.99 -16.36 11.21
CA TYR A 415 -15.71 -14.95 10.94
C TYR A 415 -16.91 -14.05 11.30
N LEU A 416 -16.68 -12.74 11.40
CA LEU A 416 -17.67 -11.77 11.89
C LEU A 416 -19.00 -11.84 11.12
N PRO A 417 -20.15 -11.67 11.78
CA PRO A 417 -21.41 -11.51 11.04
C PRO A 417 -21.40 -10.21 10.23
N SER A 418 -22.21 -10.17 9.16
CA SER A 418 -22.32 -9.00 8.26
C SER A 418 -22.83 -7.75 8.95
N ASP A 419 -23.50 -7.89 10.09
CA ASP A 419 -24.04 -6.78 10.87
C ASP A 419 -23.20 -6.39 12.09
N SER A 420 -21.98 -6.95 12.21
CA SER A 420 -21.05 -6.57 13.28
C SER A 420 -20.61 -5.11 13.19
N ILE A 421 -20.43 -4.48 14.34
CA ILE A 421 -19.89 -3.12 14.50
C ILE A 421 -18.44 -3.00 14.00
N ALA A 422 -17.71 -4.12 13.92
CA ALA A 422 -16.32 -4.17 13.50
C ALA A 422 -16.11 -4.31 11.97
N ARG A 423 -17.18 -4.23 11.17
CA ARG A 423 -17.12 -4.22 9.70
C ARG A 423 -16.61 -2.89 9.14
N GLN A 424 -15.86 -2.97 8.04
CA GLN A 424 -15.41 -1.79 7.31
C GLN A 424 -16.55 -1.19 6.49
N TYR A 425 -16.66 0.14 6.46
CA TYR A 425 -17.85 0.84 5.98
C TYR A 425 -17.83 1.21 4.50
N GLU A 426 -16.66 1.60 3.98
CA GLU A 426 -16.52 1.93 2.57
C GLU A 426 -15.41 1.08 1.98
N THR A 427 -15.75 -0.16 1.68
CA THR A 427 -14.96 -0.94 0.74
C THR A 427 -15.46 -0.68 -0.68
N LEU A 428 -14.54 -0.55 -1.63
CA LEU A 428 -14.89 -0.42 -3.04
C LEU A 428 -15.36 -1.77 -3.55
N SER A 429 -16.64 -1.88 -3.90
CA SER A 429 -17.14 -3.02 -4.66
C SER A 429 -16.51 -3.09 -6.04
N ILE A 430 -16.62 -4.25 -6.70
CA ILE A 430 -16.14 -4.45 -8.09
C ILE A 430 -16.76 -3.45 -9.08
N ASN A 431 -17.93 -2.90 -8.74
CA ASN A 431 -18.66 -1.90 -9.54
C ASN A 431 -18.23 -0.46 -9.22
N GLY A 432 -17.22 -0.25 -8.36
CA GLY A 432 -16.77 1.07 -7.93
C GLY A 432 -17.75 1.80 -7.00
N VAL A 433 -18.67 1.07 -6.37
CA VAL A 433 -19.62 1.59 -5.39
C VAL A 433 -19.09 1.30 -3.99
N SER A 434 -19.04 2.31 -3.13
CA SER A 434 -18.69 2.13 -1.71
C SER A 434 -19.80 1.37 -1.01
N GLU A 435 -19.49 0.21 -0.46
CA GLU A 435 -20.41 -0.66 0.26
C GLU A 435 -19.82 -1.06 1.61
N VAL A 436 -20.69 -1.42 2.55
CA VAL A 436 -20.26 -1.99 3.83
C VAL A 436 -19.76 -3.40 3.57
N GLU A 437 -18.58 -3.71 4.08
CA GLU A 437 -18.02 -5.05 4.00
C GLU A 437 -18.92 -6.04 4.74
N THR A 438 -19.38 -7.08 4.04
CA THR A 438 -20.25 -8.12 4.60
C THR A 438 -19.50 -9.38 4.98
N GLU A 439 -18.34 -9.63 4.37
CA GLU A 439 -17.57 -10.86 4.45
C GLU A 439 -16.08 -10.58 4.67
N ASP A 440 -15.39 -11.50 5.32
CA ASP A 440 -13.94 -11.45 5.44
C ASP A 440 -13.29 -12.20 4.28
N TRP A 441 -12.12 -11.75 3.83
CA TRP A 441 -11.27 -12.54 2.94
C TRP A 441 -10.53 -13.61 3.75
N ALA A 442 -10.37 -14.81 3.19
CA ALA A 442 -9.66 -15.90 3.84
C ALA A 442 -8.22 -15.50 4.20
N TYR A 443 -7.55 -14.85 3.24
CA TYR A 443 -6.21 -14.30 3.41
C TYR A 443 -6.10 -12.91 2.78
N GLN A 444 -5.12 -12.16 3.28
CA GLN A 444 -4.68 -10.89 2.72
C GLN A 444 -3.16 -10.91 2.56
N TYR A 445 -2.67 -10.25 1.52
CA TYR A 445 -1.26 -10.05 1.27
C TYR A 445 -0.84 -8.65 1.69
N VAL A 446 0.27 -8.57 2.40
CA VAL A 446 0.91 -7.31 2.77
C VAL A 446 1.63 -6.76 1.54
N ASN A 447 1.20 -5.59 1.05
CA ASN A 447 1.82 -4.98 -0.12
C ASN A 447 3.13 -4.28 0.24
N ILE A 448 4.24 -4.99 0.11
CA ILE A 448 5.58 -4.44 0.37
C ILE A 448 6.07 -3.48 -0.73
N PHE A 449 5.36 -3.37 -1.85
CA PHE A 449 5.73 -2.51 -2.99
C PHE A 449 4.86 -1.24 -3.10
N VAL A 450 4.09 -0.90 -2.05
CA VAL A 450 3.18 0.26 -2.05
C VAL A 450 3.93 1.58 -2.21
N ASP A 451 5.05 1.73 -1.51
CA ASP A 451 5.93 2.87 -1.61
C ASP A 451 7.39 2.44 -1.32
N ARG A 452 8.31 3.36 -1.56
CA ARG A 452 9.76 3.13 -1.43
C ARG A 452 10.18 2.87 0.02
N ASP A 453 9.47 3.48 0.96
CA ASP A 453 9.75 3.40 2.38
C ASP A 453 9.37 2.04 2.94
N ILE A 454 8.16 1.57 2.65
CA ILE A 454 7.69 0.23 2.98
C ILE A 454 8.58 -0.82 2.31
N PHE A 455 8.89 -0.68 1.02
CA PHE A 455 9.81 -1.60 0.34
C PHE A 455 11.15 -1.72 1.07
N ASN A 456 11.73 -0.59 1.47
CA ASN A 456 12.99 -0.60 2.19
C ASN A 456 12.87 -1.09 3.64
N LEU A 457 11.73 -0.86 4.28
CA LEU A 457 11.46 -1.38 5.62
C LEU A 457 11.46 -2.92 5.63
N PHE A 458 10.80 -3.54 4.66
CA PHE A 458 10.80 -5.00 4.48
C PHE A 458 12.12 -5.55 3.95
N ARG A 459 13.05 -4.70 3.51
CA ARG A 459 14.42 -5.10 3.16
C ARG A 459 15.32 -5.26 4.40
N GLY A 460 14.92 -4.74 5.56
CA GLY A 460 15.79 -4.63 6.74
C GLY A 460 15.93 -3.20 7.26
N GLY A 461 15.23 -2.25 6.64
CA GLY A 461 15.25 -0.84 7.00
C GLY A 461 16.31 -0.03 6.27
N GLY A 462 16.40 1.25 6.62
CA GLY A 462 17.32 2.22 6.05
C GLY A 462 17.71 3.27 7.07
N ILE A 463 18.31 4.37 6.62
CA ILE A 463 18.83 5.41 7.50
C ILE A 463 17.72 6.00 8.40
N GLY A 464 16.49 6.12 7.88
CA GLY A 464 15.32 6.57 8.64
C GLY A 464 14.76 5.58 9.68
N HIS A 465 15.16 4.30 9.65
CA HIS A 465 14.57 3.23 10.47
C HIS A 465 15.53 2.65 11.51
N GLN A 466 16.61 3.36 11.83
CA GLN A 466 17.67 2.87 12.74
C GLN A 466 17.14 2.40 14.10
N HIS A 467 16.13 3.09 14.64
CA HIS A 467 15.52 2.81 15.94
C HIS A 467 14.77 1.46 16.03
N ILE A 468 14.44 0.84 14.89
CA ILE A 468 13.76 -0.47 14.84
C ILE A 468 14.61 -1.55 14.16
N ARG A 469 15.88 -1.26 13.86
CA ARG A 469 16.77 -2.17 13.11
C ARG A 469 16.93 -3.56 13.75
N CYS A 470 16.87 -3.65 15.08
CA CYS A 470 16.91 -4.94 15.78
C CYS A 470 15.75 -5.86 15.39
N HIS A 471 14.54 -5.31 15.23
CA HIS A 471 13.36 -6.07 14.80
C HIS A 471 13.45 -6.51 13.34
N LEU A 472 14.14 -5.74 12.48
CA LEU A 472 14.19 -5.97 11.03
C LEU A 472 15.31 -6.91 10.57
N LYS A 473 16.04 -7.54 11.50
CA LYS A 473 17.18 -8.40 11.18
C LYS A 473 16.78 -9.59 10.28
N ALA A 474 15.65 -10.24 10.58
CA ALA A 474 15.13 -11.35 9.79
C ALA A 474 14.85 -10.95 8.32
N PHE A 475 14.35 -9.74 8.12
CA PHE A 475 14.14 -9.18 6.78
C PHE A 475 15.44 -8.90 6.05
N ALA A 476 16.47 -8.40 6.74
CA ALA A 476 17.78 -8.20 6.14
C ALA A 476 18.41 -9.52 5.68
N GLU A 477 18.31 -10.56 6.52
CA GLU A 477 18.77 -11.91 6.22
C GLU A 477 18.01 -12.56 5.05
N ASP A 478 16.70 -12.34 4.98
CA ASP A 478 15.88 -12.81 3.87
C ASP A 478 16.21 -12.06 2.57
N ALA A 479 16.43 -10.74 2.65
CA ALA A 479 16.82 -9.89 1.52
C ALA A 479 18.28 -10.03 1.08
N GLY A 480 19.02 -11.00 1.62
CA GLY A 480 20.40 -11.32 1.25
C GLY A 480 21.44 -10.27 1.67
N LEU A 481 21.11 -9.31 2.54
CA LEU A 481 22.02 -8.21 2.90
C LEU A 481 23.34 -8.67 3.53
N ASN A 482 23.32 -9.79 4.26
CA ASN A 482 24.48 -10.29 4.97
C ASN A 482 25.51 -10.96 4.04
N ASP A 483 25.07 -11.38 2.85
CA ASP A 483 25.90 -12.11 1.89
C ASP A 483 26.50 -11.17 0.83
N GLN A 484 26.21 -9.87 0.90
CA GLN A 484 26.65 -8.89 -0.09
C GLN A 484 28.12 -8.52 0.05
N THR A 485 28.82 -8.53 -1.08
CA THR A 485 30.17 -7.96 -1.17
C THR A 485 30.03 -6.46 -1.49
N LEU A 486 30.42 -5.61 -0.54
CA LEU A 486 30.39 -4.16 -0.71
C LEU A 486 31.76 -3.64 -1.15
N PRO A 487 31.82 -2.51 -1.86
CA PRO A 487 33.09 -1.87 -2.21
C PRO A 487 33.89 -1.53 -0.96
N HIS A 488 35.20 -1.82 -0.98
CA HIS A 488 36.12 -1.36 0.05
C HIS A 488 36.64 0.02 -0.32
N TYR A 489 36.55 0.95 0.62
CA TYR A 489 37.01 2.32 0.45
C TYR A 489 38.30 2.54 1.21
N ASN A 490 39.28 3.14 0.54
CA ASN A 490 40.48 3.63 1.20
C ASN A 490 40.16 4.87 2.07
N ALA A 491 41.16 5.38 2.79
CA ALA A 491 41.01 6.56 3.66
C ALA A 491 40.54 7.84 2.94
N ASN A 492 40.66 7.87 1.61
CA ASN A 492 40.26 8.97 0.74
C ASN A 492 38.85 8.77 0.15
N TRP A 493 38.12 7.74 0.58
CA TRP A 493 36.80 7.36 0.05
C TRP A 493 36.82 6.93 -1.43
N GLU A 494 37.97 6.53 -1.95
CA GLU A 494 38.10 5.91 -3.26
C GLU A 494 38.01 4.39 -3.10
N THR A 495 37.35 3.73 -4.06
CA THR A 495 37.30 2.26 -4.07
C THR A 495 38.66 1.70 -4.44
N ASP A 496 39.13 0.68 -3.71
CA ASP A 496 40.34 -0.05 -4.09
C ASP A 496 40.08 -0.77 -5.42
N SER A 497 40.44 -0.12 -6.52
CA SER A 497 40.37 -0.71 -7.84
C SER A 497 41.46 -1.76 -7.95
N GLU A 498 41.10 -3.05 -7.83
CA GLU A 498 41.84 -4.08 -8.53
C GLU A 498 41.54 -3.91 -10.03
N SER A 499 42.31 -3.04 -10.66
CA SER A 499 42.51 -3.08 -12.10
C SER A 499 43.07 -4.45 -12.42
N SER A 500 42.27 -5.30 -13.06
CA SER A 500 42.81 -6.38 -13.88
C SER A 500 43.60 -5.73 -15.00
N GLU A 501 44.88 -5.48 -14.74
CA GLU A 501 45.90 -5.19 -15.74
C GLU A 501 45.99 -6.40 -16.67
N GLU A 502 45.38 -6.32 -17.84
CA GLU A 502 45.90 -6.98 -19.03
C GLU A 502 46.41 -5.88 -19.96
N ASP A 503 47.72 -5.73 -19.96
CA ASP A 503 48.51 -4.85 -20.84
C ASP A 503 48.56 -5.37 -22.30
N GLU A 504 48.93 -4.44 -23.17
CA GLU A 504 49.37 -4.53 -24.58
C GLU A 504 48.26 -4.53 -25.66
N ASP A 505 48.28 -3.68 -26.69
CA ASP A 505 49.37 -2.94 -27.32
C ASP A 505 48.81 -1.70 -28.04
N GLY A 506 49.65 -0.68 -28.15
CA GLY A 506 49.29 0.64 -28.65
C GLY A 506 49.26 0.77 -30.18
N SER A 507 48.51 1.77 -30.65
CA SER A 507 48.94 2.58 -31.79
C SER A 507 48.25 3.94 -31.76
N ASP A 508 49.05 4.98 -31.59
CA ASP A 508 48.69 6.39 -31.76
C ASP A 508 48.15 6.65 -33.18
N LEU A 509 46.99 7.31 -33.28
CA LEU A 509 46.71 8.25 -34.37
C LEU A 509 45.91 9.44 -33.82
N ASP A 510 46.56 10.59 -33.90
CA ASP A 510 46.04 11.94 -33.66
C ASP A 510 45.22 12.45 -34.86
N ASP A 511 44.42 13.46 -34.54
CA ASP A 511 43.84 14.51 -35.38
C ASP A 511 42.42 14.33 -35.97
N GLY A 512 41.49 15.06 -35.33
CA GLY A 512 40.68 16.07 -36.01
C GLY A 512 39.63 15.61 -37.02
N SER A 513 38.36 15.59 -36.62
CA SER A 513 37.28 16.25 -37.37
C SER A 513 35.90 16.09 -36.72
N GLU A 514 35.26 17.25 -36.53
CA GLU A 514 33.89 17.53 -36.96
C GLU A 514 32.73 16.74 -36.30
N LEU A 515 31.97 17.48 -35.50
CA LEU A 515 30.60 17.17 -35.09
C LEU A 515 29.71 16.95 -36.33
N GLY A 516 29.73 15.72 -36.83
CA GLY A 516 28.80 15.23 -37.85
C GLY A 516 27.43 15.04 -37.24
N ALA A 517 26.49 15.90 -37.64
CA ALA A 517 25.06 15.68 -37.48
C ALA A 517 24.70 14.31 -38.09
N LEU A 518 24.46 13.32 -37.24
CA LEU A 518 23.89 12.05 -37.67
C LEU A 518 22.42 12.28 -37.96
N GLY A 519 22.10 12.18 -39.25
CA GLY A 519 20.77 12.31 -39.80
C GLY A 519 19.80 11.36 -39.12
N SER A 520 18.62 11.91 -38.84
CA SER A 520 17.40 11.15 -38.64
C SER A 520 17.17 10.29 -39.87
N GLU A 521 17.48 9.01 -39.79
CA GLU A 521 16.76 8.03 -40.58
C GLU A 521 15.35 7.99 -39.99
N ASP A 522 14.45 8.66 -40.70
CA ASP A 522 13.01 8.59 -40.49
C ASP A 522 12.55 7.14 -40.66
N GLU A 523 12.59 6.36 -39.58
CA GLU A 523 11.54 5.36 -39.40
C GLU A 523 10.29 6.14 -39.06
N GLU A 524 9.42 6.32 -40.06
CA GLU A 524 8.04 6.72 -39.88
C GLU A 524 7.34 5.68 -38.99
N ASP A 525 7.50 5.83 -37.68
CA ASP A 525 6.64 5.22 -36.68
C ASP A 525 5.26 5.86 -36.88
N ALA A 526 4.44 5.20 -37.68
CA ALA A 526 3.03 5.49 -37.83
C ALA A 526 2.35 5.26 -36.48
N GLY A 527 2.45 6.28 -35.62
CA GLY A 527 1.74 6.38 -34.36
C GLY A 527 0.24 6.42 -34.62
N ASP A 528 -0.37 5.25 -34.71
CA ASP A 528 -1.81 5.09 -34.60
C ASP A 528 -2.17 5.18 -33.10
N ASP A 529 -2.15 6.42 -32.60
CA ASP A 529 -2.73 6.84 -31.33
C ASP A 529 -4.22 6.48 -31.35
N LEU A 530 -4.60 5.29 -30.86
CA LEU A 530 -6.01 4.95 -30.69
C LEU A 530 -6.33 4.38 -29.31
N GLU A 531 -7.10 5.21 -28.61
CA GLU A 531 -7.53 5.22 -27.21
C GLU A 531 -8.27 3.95 -26.78
N THR A 532 -7.86 3.35 -25.65
CA THR A 532 -8.72 2.45 -24.88
C THR A 532 -9.60 3.32 -23.99
N ASP A 533 -10.88 3.38 -24.32
CA ASP A 533 -11.90 4.07 -23.55
C ASP A 533 -12.39 3.11 -22.45
N SER A 534 -11.64 2.98 -21.36
CA SER A 534 -12.09 2.30 -20.14
C SER A 534 -11.31 2.64 -18.87
N ASP A 535 -10.53 3.72 -18.84
CA ASP A 535 -9.87 4.16 -17.61
C ASP A 535 -10.81 5.06 -16.79
N VAL A 536 -11.97 4.52 -16.42
CA VAL A 536 -12.56 4.93 -15.13
C VAL A 536 -11.84 4.06 -14.11
N GLU A 537 -10.61 4.46 -13.74
CA GLU A 537 -10.06 3.94 -12.50
C GLU A 537 -11.07 4.28 -11.40
N PRO A 538 -11.60 3.30 -10.66
CA PRO A 538 -12.40 3.59 -9.48
C PRO A 538 -11.48 4.29 -8.48
N GLN A 539 -11.45 5.63 -8.54
CA GLN A 539 -10.71 6.44 -7.59
C GLN A 539 -11.41 6.30 -6.26
N GLY A 540 -10.73 5.66 -5.30
CA GLY A 540 -11.18 5.61 -3.93
C GLY A 540 -11.39 7.00 -3.34
N PRO A 541 -12.14 7.10 -2.23
CA PRO A 541 -12.27 8.36 -1.52
C PRO A 541 -10.87 8.90 -1.19
N GLY A 542 -10.61 10.14 -1.59
CA GLY A 542 -9.37 10.83 -1.24
C GLY A 542 -9.26 11.04 0.27
N PRO A 543 -8.13 11.55 0.76
CA PRO A 543 -7.97 11.84 2.17
C PRO A 543 -9.03 12.86 2.62
N GLU A 544 -9.81 12.51 3.65
CA GLU A 544 -10.97 13.31 4.14
C GLU A 544 -10.64 14.29 5.25
N ASP A 545 -9.35 14.51 5.46
CA ASP A 545 -8.79 15.46 6.38
C ASP A 545 -8.46 16.80 5.70
N GLU A 546 -9.08 17.07 4.53
CA GLU A 546 -8.96 18.32 3.78
C GLU A 546 -9.25 19.53 4.68
N GLU A 547 -8.45 20.57 4.48
CA GLU A 547 -8.50 21.83 5.22
C GLU A 547 -9.92 22.43 5.16
N ALA A 548 -10.41 22.92 6.29
CA ALA A 548 -11.42 23.97 6.25
C ALA A 548 -10.73 25.18 5.61
N LEU A 549 -10.84 25.32 4.29
CA LEU A 549 -10.46 26.54 3.61
C LEU A 549 -11.29 27.65 4.25
N ASP A 550 -10.65 28.53 5.00
CA ASP A 550 -11.22 29.83 5.28
C ASP A 550 -11.49 30.46 3.91
N ASP A 551 -12.78 30.69 3.62
CA ASP A 551 -13.24 31.50 2.50
C ASP A 551 -12.80 32.95 2.75
N ASP A 552 -11.49 33.21 2.68
CA ASP A 552 -10.96 34.55 2.56
C ASP A 552 -11.09 34.96 1.08
N ASP A 553 -12.26 35.55 0.84
CA ASP A 553 -12.59 36.59 -0.12
C ASP A 553 -11.36 37.29 -0.74
N LEU A 554 -10.77 36.70 -1.78
CA LEU A 554 -9.88 37.42 -2.70
C LEU A 554 -10.71 38.02 -3.82
N GLY A 555 -11.47 39.05 -3.45
CA GLY A 555 -11.84 40.10 -4.40
C GLY A 555 -10.61 40.91 -4.75
N PHE A 556 -10.06 40.70 -5.95
CA PHE A 556 -9.57 41.73 -6.86
C PHE A 556 -9.50 41.20 -8.30
#